data_AF-A0AAD7PG94-F1
#
_entry.id   AF-A0AAD7PG94-F1
#
_cell.length_a   1.000
_cell.length_b   1.000
_cell.length_c   1.000
_cell.angle_alpha   90.00
_cell.angle_beta   90.00
_cell.angle_gamma   90.00
#
_symmetry.space_group_name_H-M   'P 1'
#
loop_
_entity.id
_entity.type
_entity.pdbx_description
1 polymer ?
#
loop_
_entity_poly.entity_id
_entity_poly.type
_entity_poly.pdbx_seq_one_letter_code
_entity_poly.pdbx_strand_id
1 'polypeptide(L)'
;MASTNLMYLVSASPLCYFSTQKLSSSERLEKRKSVFFLGNQTNFSPWLSSGSSNLGFGEVKPNLSSTRGLRSICFFNAGEKSKKESGLDWPILKRWEVPWEWQTISLTSLACGLSFVLTGLVEATAIPYLGIRIEELSLDEKAEILFVGQGITTAVVLGVIYGIANSYQPLPEDFLRYDLREPFNLKKGWLLWAGVGLAGAVAAIALTGTATSLFGGESPKRETDALVQLLPLIGTSSVSTACLVGITGVLAPLLEETVFRGFFMASLTKWVPTPVAVIISAAVFALAHLTPGEFPQLFVLGAALGLSYAQTHNLLTPITIHAFWNSGVILLLTFLQLQGYDIKELLQST
;
A
#
# COMPACT_ATOMS: atom_id res chain seq x y z
N MET A 1 -4.42 -32.42 8.99
CA MET A 1 -5.42 -31.38 9.33
C MET A 1 -4.77 -30.15 9.94
N ALA A 2 -3.77 -30.25 10.83
CA ALA A 2 -3.03 -29.08 11.32
C ALA A 2 -2.27 -28.31 10.21
N SER A 3 -1.67 -29.04 9.26
CA SER A 3 -0.86 -28.52 8.14
C SER A 3 -1.55 -27.53 7.18
N THR A 4 -2.85 -27.29 7.33
CA THR A 4 -3.60 -26.33 6.50
C THR A 4 -3.50 -24.90 7.04
N ASN A 5 -3.41 -24.72 8.36
CA ASN A 5 -3.63 -23.42 9.00
C ASN A 5 -2.44 -22.45 8.84
N LEU A 6 -1.21 -22.95 8.78
CA LEU A 6 -0.04 -22.06 8.69
C LEU A 6 0.16 -21.44 7.30
N MET A 7 -0.43 -22.05 6.26
CA MET A 7 -0.54 -21.44 4.94
C MET A 7 -1.46 -20.19 4.95
N TYR A 8 -2.31 -20.02 5.98
CA TYR A 8 -3.07 -18.79 6.21
C TYR A 8 -2.27 -17.72 6.99
N LEU A 9 -1.30 -18.08 7.83
CA LEU A 9 -0.49 -17.10 8.57
C LEU A 9 0.38 -16.26 7.64
N VAL A 10 0.93 -16.86 6.57
CA VAL A 10 1.61 -16.10 5.49
C VAL A 10 0.59 -15.35 4.61
N SER A 11 -0.68 -15.81 4.55
CA SER A 11 -1.77 -15.09 3.89
C SER A 11 -2.55 -14.13 4.80
N ALA A 12 -2.03 -13.81 5.99
CA ALA A 12 -2.52 -12.70 6.80
C ALA A 12 -2.13 -11.34 6.18
N SER A 13 -1.15 -11.34 5.27
CA SER A 13 -1.02 -10.34 4.21
C SER A 13 -2.22 -10.47 3.25
N PRO A 14 -3.16 -9.51 3.24
CA PRO A 14 -4.56 -9.77 2.89
C PRO A 14 -4.86 -10.21 1.46
N LEU A 15 -3.99 -9.87 0.49
CA LEU A 15 -4.27 -10.04 -0.94
C LEU A 15 -4.21 -11.50 -1.46
N CYS A 16 -3.77 -12.46 -0.65
CA CYS A 16 -3.27 -13.75 -1.16
C CYS A 16 -4.26 -14.95 -1.05
N TYR A 17 -5.56 -14.75 -1.35
CA TYR A 17 -6.59 -15.81 -1.17
C TYR A 17 -7.39 -16.25 -2.42
N PHE A 18 -6.72 -16.43 -3.57
CA PHE A 18 -7.31 -17.09 -4.75
C PHE A 18 -6.31 -18.01 -5.49
N SER A 19 -6.24 -19.29 -5.09
CA SER A 19 -5.62 -20.36 -5.92
C SER A 19 -6.03 -21.78 -5.52
N THR A 20 -6.38 -22.02 -4.25
CA THR A 20 -6.47 -23.37 -3.65
C THR A 20 -7.89 -23.86 -3.33
N GLN A 21 -8.93 -23.40 -4.04
CA GLN A 21 -10.22 -24.14 -4.05
C GLN A 21 -10.08 -25.46 -4.82
N LYS A 22 -9.63 -26.49 -4.12
CA LYS A 22 -9.56 -27.86 -4.61
C LYS A 22 -10.99 -28.42 -4.71
N LEU A 23 -11.52 -28.59 -5.93
CA LEU A 23 -12.82 -29.20 -6.14
C LEU A 23 -12.87 -30.58 -5.44
N SER A 24 -13.82 -30.72 -4.51
CA SER A 24 -14.07 -31.95 -3.75
C SER A 24 -15.56 -32.23 -3.65
N SER A 25 -16.21 -32.31 -4.80
CA SER A 25 -17.58 -32.81 -4.96
C SER A 25 -17.55 -33.98 -5.92
N SER A 26 -18.04 -35.15 -5.48
CA SER A 26 -18.05 -36.37 -6.28
C SER A 26 -19.18 -36.33 -7.31
N GLU A 27 -18.84 -36.46 -8.59
CA GLU A 27 -19.75 -37.11 -9.53
C GLU A 27 -18.98 -37.99 -10.52
N ARG A 28 -19.47 -39.22 -10.70
CA ARG A 28 -18.81 -40.29 -11.46
C ARG A 28 -19.80 -40.85 -12.48
N LEU A 29 -19.78 -40.32 -13.69
CA LEU A 29 -20.54 -40.86 -14.82
C LEU A 29 -19.68 -41.06 -16.07
N GLU A 30 -20.15 -41.94 -16.95
CA GLU A 30 -19.31 -42.69 -17.88
C GLU A 30 -18.88 -41.96 -19.16
N LYS A 31 -17.71 -42.39 -19.65
CA LYS A 31 -17.37 -42.67 -21.05
C LYS A 31 -18.17 -41.91 -22.14
N ARG A 32 -17.43 -41.20 -22.99
CA ARG A 32 -17.29 -41.64 -24.40
C ARG A 32 -15.95 -41.20 -24.98
N LYS A 33 -15.35 -42.08 -25.78
CA LYS A 33 -14.20 -41.74 -26.62
C LYS A 33 -14.72 -41.06 -27.89
N SER A 34 -13.99 -40.07 -28.40
CA SER A 34 -13.84 -39.92 -29.84
C SER A 34 -12.47 -39.34 -30.14
N VAL A 35 -11.76 -39.95 -31.09
CA VAL A 35 -10.49 -39.46 -31.64
C VAL A 35 -10.79 -38.97 -33.05
N PHE A 36 -10.28 -37.81 -33.42
CA PHE A 36 -9.97 -37.51 -34.83
C PHE A 36 -8.68 -36.67 -34.93
N PHE A 37 -8.06 -36.71 -36.10
CA PHE A 37 -6.67 -36.31 -36.35
C PHE A 37 -6.57 -35.42 -37.60
N LEU A 38 -5.39 -34.82 -37.84
CA LEU A 38 -5.00 -33.98 -38.99
C LEU A 38 -5.69 -32.59 -39.01
N GLY A 39 -5.08 -31.50 -39.48
CA GLY A 39 -3.71 -31.22 -39.98
C GLY A 39 -3.56 -29.68 -40.12
N ASN A 40 -2.47 -29.07 -40.63
CA ASN A 40 -1.21 -29.57 -41.18
C ASN A 40 -0.11 -28.47 -41.08
N GLN A 41 1.11 -28.79 -41.52
CA GLN A 41 2.30 -27.95 -41.82
C GLN A 41 2.00 -26.67 -42.67
N THR A 42 2.86 -25.65 -42.83
CA THR A 42 4.28 -25.39 -42.43
C THR A 42 4.43 -23.85 -42.10
N ASN A 43 5.53 -23.07 -42.16
CA ASN A 43 6.90 -23.18 -42.70
C ASN A 43 7.93 -22.26 -41.96
N PHE A 44 9.22 -22.36 -42.32
CA PHE A 44 10.33 -21.49 -41.90
C PHE A 44 10.84 -20.58 -43.05
N SER A 45 11.44 -19.43 -42.73
CA SER A 45 12.84 -19.06 -43.12
C SER A 45 13.22 -17.59 -42.80
N PRO A 46 14.49 -17.28 -42.46
CA PRO A 46 15.03 -15.93 -42.27
C PRO A 46 15.83 -15.42 -43.49
N TRP A 47 16.27 -14.15 -43.46
CA TRP A 47 17.22 -13.60 -44.45
C TRP A 47 18.30 -12.69 -43.83
N LEU A 48 19.39 -12.43 -44.58
CA LEU A 48 20.71 -12.05 -44.04
C LEU A 48 21.35 -10.80 -44.68
N SER A 49 21.98 -9.99 -43.83
CA SER A 49 23.19 -9.15 -44.01
C SER A 49 23.64 -8.60 -45.39
N SER A 50 23.78 -7.27 -45.50
CA SER A 50 24.89 -6.51 -46.14
C SER A 50 24.62 -4.98 -46.04
N GLY A 51 25.57 -4.04 -46.17
CA GLY A 51 27.05 -4.11 -46.18
C GLY A 51 27.73 -2.78 -46.65
N SER A 52 28.75 -2.31 -45.93
CA SER A 52 29.78 -1.28 -46.28
C SER A 52 29.45 0.20 -46.60
N SER A 53 29.75 1.07 -45.62
CA SER A 53 30.74 2.18 -45.63
C SER A 53 31.17 2.93 -46.92
N ASN A 54 31.12 4.28 -46.88
CA ASN A 54 32.24 5.26 -46.97
C ASN A 54 31.68 6.71 -46.86
N LEU A 55 32.18 7.69 -46.10
CA LEU A 55 33.50 8.36 -45.94
C LEU A 55 33.84 9.42 -47.02
N GLY A 56 33.97 10.70 -46.60
CA GLY A 56 34.46 11.83 -47.41
C GLY A 56 34.35 13.21 -46.75
N PHE A 57 35.47 13.93 -46.62
CA PHE A 57 35.58 15.38 -46.31
C PHE A 57 35.61 16.18 -47.64
N GLY A 58 35.50 17.52 -47.75
CA GLY A 58 35.35 18.64 -46.80
C GLY A 58 35.46 20.01 -47.54
N GLU A 59 35.56 21.14 -46.81
CA GLU A 59 35.85 22.52 -47.31
C GLU A 59 34.80 23.22 -48.21
N VAL A 60 34.72 24.56 -48.42
CA VAL A 60 35.02 25.80 -47.64
C VAL A 60 34.12 26.97 -48.16
N LYS A 61 33.95 28.05 -47.38
CA LYS A 61 33.16 29.31 -47.68
C LYS A 61 33.92 30.30 -48.62
N PRO A 62 33.46 31.52 -49.04
CA PRO A 62 32.36 32.36 -48.50
C PRO A 62 31.56 33.32 -49.45
N ASN A 63 30.63 34.07 -48.82
CA ASN A 63 30.40 35.54 -48.90
C ASN A 63 29.15 36.19 -49.55
N LEU A 64 28.74 37.27 -48.85
CA LEU A 64 27.93 38.45 -49.22
C LEU A 64 26.50 38.30 -49.79
N SER A 65 25.52 38.73 -48.99
CA SER A 65 24.99 40.11 -49.12
C SER A 65 24.27 40.55 -47.82
N SER A 66 23.96 41.85 -47.69
CA SER A 66 23.30 42.43 -46.51
C SER A 66 22.17 43.35 -46.95
N THR A 67 20.99 43.23 -46.34
CA THR A 67 19.90 44.21 -46.51
C THR A 67 19.08 44.36 -45.23
N ARG A 68 18.55 45.58 -45.05
CA ARG A 68 18.10 46.16 -43.78
C ARG A 68 16.83 45.50 -43.24
N GLY A 69 16.88 45.23 -41.94
CA GLY A 69 15.80 44.68 -41.14
C GLY A 69 14.51 45.50 -41.02
N LEU A 70 13.56 44.87 -40.35
CA LEU A 70 12.38 45.47 -39.72
C LEU A 70 12.30 44.88 -38.30
N ARG A 71 12.04 45.71 -37.29
CA ARG A 71 11.85 45.24 -35.90
C ARG A 71 10.44 44.67 -35.78
N SER A 72 10.32 43.39 -35.43
CA SER A 72 9.03 42.84 -35.00
C SER A 72 8.61 43.49 -33.68
N ILE A 73 7.35 43.87 -33.58
CA ILE A 73 6.81 44.62 -32.43
C ILE A 73 6.43 43.64 -31.31
N CYS A 74 6.94 43.89 -30.10
CA CYS A 74 6.55 43.13 -28.93
C CYS A 74 5.08 43.43 -28.58
N PHE A 75 4.15 42.52 -28.94
CA PHE A 75 2.80 42.55 -28.41
C PHE A 75 2.81 42.10 -26.95
N PHE A 76 2.93 43.09 -26.08
CA PHE A 76 2.90 42.98 -24.63
C PHE A 76 1.47 42.61 -24.19
N ASN A 77 1.15 41.32 -24.15
CA ASN A 77 -0.17 40.85 -23.73
C ASN A 77 -0.27 40.87 -22.19
N ALA A 78 -0.43 42.07 -21.65
CA ALA A 78 -0.50 42.30 -20.21
C ALA A 78 -1.84 41.82 -19.63
N GLY A 79 -1.79 41.06 -18.54
CA GLY A 79 -2.96 40.87 -17.68
C GLY A 79 -3.64 39.50 -17.75
N GLU A 80 -2.87 38.40 -17.72
CA GLU A 80 -3.30 37.34 -16.80
C GLU A 80 -3.33 37.95 -15.39
N LYS A 81 -4.53 38.37 -14.96
CA LYS A 81 -4.77 38.70 -13.57
C LYS A 81 -4.51 37.44 -12.77
N SER A 82 -3.41 37.43 -12.02
CA SER A 82 -3.28 36.56 -10.85
C SER A 82 -4.59 36.65 -10.07
N LYS A 83 -5.36 35.57 -10.10
CA LYS A 83 -6.38 35.36 -9.09
C LYS A 83 -5.63 35.18 -7.78
N LYS A 84 -5.46 36.28 -7.05
CA LYS A 84 -5.45 36.21 -5.59
C LYS A 84 -6.82 35.69 -5.18
N GLU A 85 -6.95 34.37 -5.15
CA GLU A 85 -8.05 33.75 -4.42
C GLU A 85 -7.78 34.04 -2.94
N SER A 86 -8.39 35.12 -2.44
CA SER A 86 -8.45 35.45 -1.02
C SER A 86 -9.44 34.52 -0.30
N GLY A 87 -9.37 33.23 -0.63
CA GLY A 87 -10.03 32.17 0.12
C GLY A 87 -9.23 31.89 1.39
N LEU A 88 -9.85 31.13 2.30
CA LEU A 88 -9.12 30.59 3.45
C LEU A 88 -8.18 29.50 2.93
N ASP A 89 -6.89 29.70 3.11
CA ASP A 89 -5.84 28.71 2.81
C ASP A 89 -5.88 27.60 3.87
N TRP A 90 -6.82 26.66 3.68
CA TRP A 90 -7.00 25.47 4.52
C TRP A 90 -5.99 24.39 4.08
N PRO A 91 -5.04 23.97 4.94
CA PRO A 91 -4.04 22.95 4.58
C PRO A 91 -4.66 21.67 4.02
N ILE A 92 -5.76 21.19 4.61
CA ILE A 92 -6.50 19.99 4.21
C ILE A 92 -7.09 20.03 2.78
N LEU A 93 -7.13 21.21 2.14
CA LEU A 93 -7.58 21.39 0.75
C LEU A 93 -6.42 21.60 -0.24
N LYS A 94 -5.18 21.73 0.26
CA LYS A 94 -3.98 21.82 -0.57
C LYS A 94 -3.77 20.49 -1.33
N ARG A 95 -3.20 20.58 -2.52
CA ARG A 95 -2.84 19.44 -3.40
C ARG A 95 -1.32 19.25 -3.39
N TRP A 96 -0.88 18.08 -3.83
CA TRP A 96 0.51 17.80 -4.18
C TRP A 96 0.69 17.92 -5.69
N GLU A 97 1.66 18.71 -6.12
CA GLU A 97 2.05 18.81 -7.53
C GLU A 97 2.98 17.64 -7.87
N VAL A 98 2.52 16.68 -8.69
CA VAL A 98 3.35 15.51 -9.07
C VAL A 98 3.78 15.56 -10.55
N PRO A 99 5.05 15.26 -10.87
CA PRO A 99 5.61 15.38 -12.21
C PRO A 99 5.19 14.26 -13.17
N TRP A 100 4.52 13.21 -12.68
CA TRP A 100 4.10 12.04 -13.45
C TRP A 100 2.60 12.04 -13.79
N GLU A 101 2.24 11.25 -14.80
CA GLU A 101 0.86 11.07 -15.26
C GLU A 101 0.18 9.84 -14.63
N TRP A 102 -1.11 9.68 -14.88
CA TRP A 102 -1.94 8.63 -14.27
C TRP A 102 -1.45 7.21 -14.58
N GLN A 103 -0.80 7.00 -15.73
CA GLN A 103 -0.20 5.71 -16.10
C GLN A 103 0.90 5.32 -15.11
N THR A 104 1.76 6.26 -14.71
CA THR A 104 2.82 6.00 -13.72
C THR A 104 2.21 5.61 -12.38
N ILE A 105 1.11 6.24 -11.96
CA ILE A 105 0.42 5.88 -10.71
C ILE A 105 -0.17 4.48 -10.81
N SER A 106 -0.92 4.18 -11.86
CA SER A 106 -1.54 2.87 -12.06
C SER A 106 -0.50 1.74 -12.15
N LEU A 107 0.61 1.96 -12.86
CA LEU A 107 1.68 0.98 -13.01
C LEU A 107 2.51 0.84 -11.73
N THR A 108 2.82 1.92 -11.01
CA THR A 108 3.55 1.85 -9.72
C THR A 108 2.69 1.21 -8.63
N SER A 109 1.40 1.55 -8.53
CA SER A 109 0.49 0.89 -7.58
C SER A 109 0.30 -0.60 -7.91
N LEU A 110 0.19 -0.97 -9.20
CA LEU A 110 0.18 -2.37 -9.63
C LEU A 110 1.50 -3.06 -9.29
N ALA A 111 2.64 -2.43 -9.53
CA ALA A 111 3.96 -2.97 -9.20
C ALA A 111 4.12 -3.17 -7.68
N CYS A 112 3.65 -2.23 -6.84
CA CYS A 112 3.64 -2.38 -5.39
C CYS A 112 2.82 -3.60 -4.95
N GLY A 113 1.60 -3.76 -5.47
CA GLY A 113 0.73 -4.92 -5.17
C GLY A 113 1.30 -6.24 -5.66
N LEU A 114 1.89 -6.26 -6.87
CA LEU A 114 2.57 -7.44 -7.40
C LEU A 114 3.83 -7.79 -6.59
N SER A 115 4.66 -6.80 -6.22
CA SER A 115 5.82 -7.01 -5.35
C SER A 115 5.42 -7.62 -4.00
N PHE A 116 4.36 -7.11 -3.37
CA PHE A 116 3.83 -7.62 -2.10
C PHE A 116 3.34 -9.08 -2.20
N VAL A 117 2.60 -9.42 -3.26
CA VAL A 117 2.17 -10.81 -3.50
C VAL A 117 3.36 -11.72 -3.83
N LEU A 118 4.34 -11.22 -4.61
CA LEU A 118 5.52 -11.99 -4.99
C LEU A 118 6.47 -12.25 -3.81
N THR A 119 6.68 -11.30 -2.89
CA THR A 119 7.51 -11.57 -1.70
C THR A 119 6.88 -12.63 -0.80
N GLY A 120 5.56 -12.57 -0.56
CA GLY A 120 4.85 -13.62 0.18
C GLY A 120 4.89 -15.00 -0.50
N LEU A 121 4.80 -15.06 -1.83
CA LEU A 121 4.94 -16.31 -2.59
C LEU A 121 6.39 -16.85 -2.58
N VAL A 122 7.40 -15.97 -2.60
CA VAL A 122 8.81 -16.35 -2.46
C VAL A 122 9.09 -16.87 -1.06
N GLU A 123 8.55 -16.23 -0.01
CA GLU A 123 8.70 -16.69 1.38
C GLU A 123 8.04 -18.07 1.58
N ALA A 124 6.79 -18.23 1.14
CA ALA A 124 6.04 -19.48 1.23
C ALA A 124 6.66 -20.65 0.45
N THR A 125 7.51 -20.38 -0.54
CA THR A 125 8.23 -21.41 -1.32
C THR A 125 9.68 -21.61 -0.85
N ALA A 126 10.37 -20.56 -0.39
CA ALA A 126 11.73 -20.62 0.14
C ALA A 126 11.80 -21.38 1.47
N ILE A 127 10.86 -21.13 2.39
CA ILE A 127 10.80 -21.79 3.72
C ILE A 127 10.88 -23.33 3.60
N PRO A 128 9.97 -24.02 2.88
CA PRO A 128 10.05 -25.47 2.75
C PRO A 128 11.22 -25.95 1.87
N TYR A 129 11.67 -25.14 0.90
CA TYR A 129 12.83 -25.47 0.07
C TYR A 129 14.15 -25.47 0.86
N LEU A 130 14.28 -24.59 1.86
CA LEU A 130 15.39 -24.56 2.82
C LEU A 130 15.28 -25.67 3.89
N GLY A 131 14.26 -26.54 3.80
CA GLY A 131 14.03 -27.64 4.76
C GLY A 131 13.43 -27.19 6.09
N ILE A 132 12.99 -25.92 6.21
CA ILE A 132 12.48 -25.37 7.47
C ILE A 132 11.06 -25.89 7.73
N ARG A 133 10.93 -26.78 8.72
CA ARG A 133 9.65 -27.40 9.09
C ARG A 133 8.93 -26.54 10.13
N ILE A 134 8.17 -25.54 9.67
CA ILE A 134 7.49 -24.57 10.56
C ILE A 134 6.59 -25.23 11.63
N GLU A 135 6.02 -26.40 11.37
CA GLU A 135 5.25 -27.16 12.38
C GLU A 135 6.07 -27.47 13.66
N GLU A 136 7.40 -27.60 13.53
CA GLU A 136 8.32 -27.98 14.62
C GLU A 136 9.06 -26.78 15.24
N LEU A 137 9.00 -25.59 14.63
CA LEU A 137 9.60 -24.37 15.19
C LEU A 137 8.89 -23.89 16.46
N SER A 138 9.63 -23.19 17.32
CA SER A 138 9.07 -22.39 18.42
C SER A 138 8.21 -21.22 17.92
N LEU A 139 7.53 -20.55 18.84
CA LEU A 139 6.74 -19.35 18.56
C LEU A 139 7.66 -18.15 18.26
N ASP A 140 8.84 -18.09 18.88
CA ASP A 140 9.81 -17.02 18.70
C ASP A 140 10.43 -17.08 17.29
N GLU A 141 10.90 -18.26 16.86
CA GLU A 141 11.41 -18.46 15.49
C GLU A 141 10.36 -18.14 14.42
N LYS A 142 9.07 -18.43 14.69
CA LYS A 142 7.95 -18.06 13.81
C LYS A 142 7.79 -16.54 13.73
N ALA A 143 7.86 -15.83 14.85
CA ALA A 143 7.74 -14.38 14.90
C ALA A 143 8.95 -13.67 14.26
N GLU A 144 10.16 -14.21 14.42
CA GLU A 144 11.38 -13.73 13.77
C GLU A 144 11.32 -13.89 12.25
N ILE A 145 10.87 -15.05 11.74
CA ILE A 145 10.65 -15.27 10.29
C ILE A 145 9.65 -14.25 9.73
N LEU A 146 8.49 -14.07 10.38
CA LEU A 146 7.47 -13.09 9.95
C LEU A 146 8.00 -11.65 9.99
N PHE A 147 8.83 -11.29 10.97
CA PHE A 147 9.44 -9.96 11.05
C PHE A 147 10.43 -9.72 9.90
N VAL A 148 11.24 -10.73 9.55
CA VAL A 148 12.16 -10.67 8.40
C VAL A 148 11.39 -10.62 7.07
N GLY A 149 10.34 -11.43 6.90
CA GLY A 149 9.47 -11.44 5.72
C GLY A 149 8.78 -10.09 5.48
N GLN A 150 8.22 -9.49 6.54
CA GLN A 150 7.66 -8.14 6.49
C GLN A 150 8.75 -7.09 6.17
N GLY A 151 9.95 -7.21 6.75
CA GLY A 151 11.07 -6.32 6.48
C GLY A 151 11.52 -6.35 5.01
N ILE A 152 11.64 -7.54 4.42
CA ILE A 152 11.94 -7.74 3.00
C ILE A 152 10.83 -7.14 2.12
N THR A 153 9.56 -7.45 2.42
CA THR A 153 8.40 -6.93 1.69
C THR A 153 8.35 -5.40 1.71
N THR A 154 8.60 -4.80 2.89
CA THR A 154 8.70 -3.35 3.08
C THR A 154 9.82 -2.75 2.22
N ALA A 155 11.03 -3.34 2.27
CA ALA A 155 12.17 -2.84 1.50
C ALA A 155 11.96 -2.93 -0.03
N VAL A 156 11.36 -4.02 -0.52
CA VAL A 156 11.08 -4.21 -1.96
C VAL A 156 10.04 -3.21 -2.46
N VAL A 157 8.90 -3.06 -1.77
CA VAL A 157 7.82 -2.17 -2.22
C VAL A 157 8.21 -0.69 -2.09
N LEU A 158 8.92 -0.30 -1.02
CA LEU A 158 9.49 1.04 -0.93
C LEU A 158 10.55 1.27 -2.03
N GLY A 159 11.35 0.26 -2.37
CA GLY A 159 12.29 0.30 -3.49
C GLY A 159 11.63 0.60 -4.84
N VAL A 160 10.43 0.05 -5.10
CA VAL A 160 9.63 0.38 -6.29
C VAL A 160 9.22 1.86 -6.30
N ILE A 161 8.68 2.38 -5.19
CA ILE A 161 8.27 3.79 -5.07
C ILE A 161 9.47 4.73 -5.24
N TYR A 162 10.57 4.48 -4.52
CA TYR A 162 11.76 5.34 -4.59
C TYR A 162 12.48 5.26 -5.94
N GLY A 163 12.52 4.10 -6.60
CA GLY A 163 13.08 3.95 -7.95
C GLY A 163 12.32 4.76 -9.01
N ILE A 164 10.99 4.74 -8.94
CA ILE A 164 10.13 5.58 -9.79
C ILE A 164 10.31 7.06 -9.43
N ALA A 165 10.20 7.43 -8.15
CA ALA A 165 10.31 8.82 -7.70
C ALA A 165 11.66 9.45 -8.06
N ASN A 166 12.76 8.71 -7.95
CA ASN A 166 14.11 9.16 -8.33
C ASN A 166 14.24 9.43 -9.85
N SER A 167 13.40 8.80 -10.68
CA SER A 167 13.38 9.01 -12.13
C SER A 167 12.74 10.34 -12.56
N TYR A 168 12.14 11.09 -11.63
CA TYR A 168 11.46 12.38 -11.86
C TYR A 168 12.03 13.55 -11.02
N GLN A 169 13.29 13.47 -10.60
CA GLN A 169 13.94 14.56 -9.83
C GLN A 169 14.11 15.84 -10.67
N PRO A 170 13.98 17.05 -10.09
CA PRO A 170 13.71 17.33 -8.67
C PRO A 170 12.22 17.18 -8.30
N LEU A 171 11.97 16.57 -7.14
CA LEU A 171 10.62 16.45 -6.56
C LEU A 171 10.27 17.65 -5.64
N PRO A 172 8.98 17.90 -5.37
CA PRO A 172 8.55 18.95 -4.42
C PRO A 172 8.95 18.64 -2.97
N GLU A 173 9.23 19.69 -2.18
CA GLU A 173 9.67 19.59 -0.77
C GLU A 173 8.63 19.00 0.21
N ASP A 174 7.37 18.84 -0.21
CA ASP A 174 6.29 18.22 0.58
C ASP A 174 5.84 16.84 0.08
N PHE A 175 6.48 16.32 -0.97
CA PHE A 175 6.31 14.93 -1.40
C PHE A 175 7.12 13.97 -0.50
N LEU A 176 6.48 12.90 -0.01
CA LEU A 176 7.05 11.94 0.95
C LEU A 176 7.75 12.58 2.17
N ARG A 177 7.27 13.74 2.62
CA ARG A 177 7.89 14.52 3.70
C ARG A 177 7.76 13.85 5.07
N TYR A 178 8.89 13.77 5.78
CA TYR A 178 9.01 13.43 7.19
C TYR A 178 9.61 14.64 7.93
N ASP A 179 8.85 15.27 8.82
CA ASP A 179 9.33 16.46 9.57
C ASP A 179 9.03 16.32 11.06
N LEU A 180 10.07 16.12 11.87
CA LEU A 180 9.95 15.97 13.32
C LEU A 180 9.69 17.30 14.05
N ARG A 181 9.87 18.45 13.36
CA ARG A 181 9.83 19.79 13.98
C ARG A 181 8.42 20.19 14.38
N GLU A 182 8.34 21.07 15.38
CA GLU A 182 7.10 21.68 15.87
C GLU A 182 5.92 20.69 16.13
N PRO A 183 6.14 19.55 16.85
CA PRO A 183 5.19 18.45 16.94
C PRO A 183 3.78 18.84 17.45
N PHE A 184 3.67 19.92 18.23
CA PHE A 184 2.42 20.42 18.81
C PHE A 184 1.90 21.73 18.18
N ASN A 185 2.40 22.14 17.01
CA ASN A 185 1.90 23.32 16.31
C ASN A 185 0.43 23.15 15.88
N LEU A 186 -0.45 24.07 16.28
CA LEU A 186 -1.90 23.97 16.03
C LEU A 186 -2.27 23.80 14.55
N LYS A 187 -1.49 24.33 13.60
CA LYS A 187 -1.78 24.23 12.16
C LYS A 187 -1.27 22.94 11.52
N LYS A 188 -0.09 22.46 11.89
CA LYS A 188 0.66 21.41 11.15
C LYS A 188 1.45 20.43 12.04
N GLY A 189 1.30 20.52 13.36
CA GLY A 189 2.05 19.72 14.32
C GLY A 189 1.67 18.26 14.23
N TRP A 190 2.60 17.44 13.76
CA TRP A 190 2.32 16.05 13.39
C TRP A 190 1.84 15.19 14.55
N LEU A 191 2.30 15.44 15.77
CA LEU A 191 1.93 14.67 16.97
C LEU A 191 0.59 15.13 17.55
N LEU A 192 0.31 16.45 17.52
CA LEU A 192 -1.01 16.98 17.86
C LEU A 192 -2.09 16.43 16.91
N TRP A 193 -1.85 16.52 15.60
CA TRP A 193 -2.80 16.02 14.60
C TRP A 193 -2.88 14.50 14.54
N ALA A 194 -1.83 13.78 14.97
CA ALA A 194 -1.93 12.34 15.23
C ALA A 194 -2.86 12.04 16.42
N GLY A 195 -2.72 12.77 17.54
CA GLY A 195 -3.62 12.62 18.69
C GLY A 195 -5.09 12.93 18.37
N VAL A 196 -5.35 14.04 17.65
CA VAL A 196 -6.69 14.43 17.19
C VAL A 196 -7.24 13.41 16.18
N GLY A 197 -6.43 12.96 15.22
CA GLY A 197 -6.82 11.99 14.21
C GLY A 197 -7.13 10.61 14.80
N LEU A 198 -6.34 10.14 15.77
CA LEU A 198 -6.57 8.88 16.48
C LEU A 198 -7.85 8.93 17.32
N ALA A 199 -8.07 10.02 18.08
CA ALA A 199 -9.30 10.20 18.85
C ALA A 199 -10.55 10.27 17.93
N GLY A 200 -10.43 10.95 16.79
CA GLY A 200 -11.47 11.00 15.76
C GLY A 200 -11.74 9.63 15.13
N ALA A 201 -10.71 8.84 14.83
CA ALA A 201 -10.83 7.48 14.29
C ALA A 201 -11.53 6.55 15.29
N VAL A 202 -11.11 6.53 16.56
CA VAL A 202 -11.75 5.73 17.63
C VAL A 202 -13.24 6.07 17.75
N ALA A 203 -13.59 7.36 17.79
CA ALA A 203 -14.98 7.80 17.88
C ALA A 203 -15.79 7.40 16.63
N ALA A 204 -15.24 7.60 15.43
CA ALA A 204 -15.93 7.29 14.18
C ALA A 204 -16.11 5.77 13.97
N ILE A 205 -15.15 4.95 14.40
CA ILE A 205 -15.25 3.48 14.30
C ILE A 205 -16.24 2.93 15.34
N ALA A 206 -16.30 3.48 16.56
CA ALA A 206 -17.34 3.15 17.54
C ALA A 206 -18.76 3.53 17.05
N LEU A 207 -18.89 4.69 16.38
CA LEU A 207 -20.14 5.09 15.71
C LEU A 207 -20.47 4.18 14.52
N THR A 208 -19.47 3.65 13.82
CA THR A 208 -19.66 2.72 12.70
C THR A 208 -20.12 1.34 13.19
N GLY A 209 -19.53 0.79 14.25
CA GLY A 209 -19.97 -0.47 14.87
C GLY A 209 -21.36 -0.41 15.49
N THR A 210 -21.74 0.72 16.08
CA THR A 210 -23.12 0.94 16.56
C THR A 210 -24.11 1.13 15.42
N ALA A 211 -23.71 1.73 14.29
CA ALA A 211 -24.56 1.80 13.10
C ALA A 211 -24.75 0.43 12.43
N THR A 212 -23.69 -0.36 12.21
CA THR A 212 -23.77 -1.66 11.51
C THR A 212 -24.58 -2.69 12.29
N SER A 213 -24.45 -2.73 13.62
CA SER A 213 -25.27 -3.60 14.48
C SER A 213 -26.76 -3.21 14.46
N LEU A 214 -27.10 -1.92 14.40
CA LEU A 214 -28.49 -1.46 14.23
C LEU A 214 -29.11 -1.85 12.88
N PHE A 215 -28.30 -2.03 11.83
CA PHE A 215 -28.75 -2.52 10.52
C PHE A 215 -28.75 -4.05 10.39
N GLY A 216 -28.51 -4.78 11.48
CA GLY A 216 -28.55 -6.25 11.49
C GLY A 216 -27.34 -6.92 10.84
N GLY A 217 -26.20 -6.22 10.74
CA GLY A 217 -24.93 -6.86 10.42
C GLY A 217 -24.50 -7.79 11.56
N GLU A 218 -24.15 -9.03 11.23
CA GLU A 218 -23.42 -9.90 12.18
C GLU A 218 -22.07 -9.24 12.53
N SER A 219 -21.58 -9.49 13.75
CA SER A 219 -20.19 -9.20 14.11
C SER A 219 -19.26 -9.88 13.08
N PRO A 220 -18.21 -9.20 12.56
CA PRO A 220 -17.36 -9.79 11.53
C PRO A 220 -16.56 -10.98 12.08
N LYS A 221 -17.09 -12.20 11.94
CA LYS A 221 -16.48 -13.49 12.32
C LYS A 221 -15.06 -13.73 11.77
N ARG A 222 -14.59 -12.86 10.87
CA ARG A 222 -13.25 -12.87 10.26
C ARG A 222 -12.24 -11.97 11.00
N GLU A 223 -12.68 -10.91 11.68
CA GLU A 223 -11.84 -10.12 12.59
C GLU A 223 -11.32 -11.02 13.72
N THR A 224 -12.22 -11.82 14.28
CA THR A 224 -11.91 -12.85 15.27
C THR A 224 -10.96 -13.91 14.70
N ASP A 225 -11.16 -14.41 13.47
CA ASP A 225 -10.27 -15.41 12.86
C ASP A 225 -8.84 -14.89 12.65
N ALA A 226 -8.67 -13.63 12.25
CA ALA A 226 -7.36 -13.01 12.06
C ALA A 226 -6.64 -12.81 13.40
N LEU A 227 -7.33 -12.27 14.41
CA LEU A 227 -6.76 -12.09 15.75
C LEU A 227 -6.45 -13.43 16.42
N VAL A 228 -7.34 -14.43 16.32
CA VAL A 228 -7.15 -15.78 16.89
C VAL A 228 -5.96 -16.52 16.29
N GLN A 229 -5.57 -16.24 15.04
CA GLN A 229 -4.33 -16.75 14.45
C GLN A 229 -3.07 -16.10 15.03
N LEU A 230 -3.15 -14.86 15.50
CA LEU A 230 -2.04 -14.14 16.14
C LEU A 230 -1.96 -14.37 17.66
N LEU A 231 -3.06 -14.73 18.34
CA LEU A 231 -3.07 -15.03 19.79
C LEU A 231 -1.93 -15.96 20.28
N PRO A 232 -1.53 -17.03 19.57
CA PRO A 232 -0.40 -17.87 20.00
C PRO A 232 0.95 -17.15 20.06
N LEU A 233 1.11 -16.06 19.31
CA LEU A 233 2.33 -15.23 19.26
C LEU A 233 2.25 -14.04 20.24
N ILE A 234 1.05 -13.65 20.66
CA ILE A 234 0.81 -12.55 21.60
C ILE A 234 1.10 -13.02 23.03
N GLY A 235 1.94 -12.28 23.75
CA GLY A 235 2.17 -12.46 25.19
C GLY A 235 2.82 -13.79 25.62
N THR A 236 3.28 -14.63 24.68
CA THR A 236 3.94 -15.91 24.97
C THR A 236 5.45 -15.76 25.24
N SER A 237 6.09 -14.76 24.64
CA SER A 237 7.46 -14.34 24.97
C SER A 237 7.68 -12.85 24.69
N SER A 238 8.75 -12.29 25.26
CA SER A 238 9.22 -10.94 24.94
C SER A 238 9.69 -10.79 23.49
N VAL A 239 10.26 -11.85 22.89
CA VAL A 239 10.79 -11.84 21.52
C VAL A 239 9.63 -11.81 20.52
N SER A 240 8.70 -12.76 20.64
CA SER A 240 7.51 -12.83 19.79
C SER A 240 6.68 -11.54 19.89
N THR A 241 6.47 -11.02 21.10
CA THR A 241 5.75 -9.75 21.30
C THR A 241 6.50 -8.56 20.67
N ALA A 242 7.83 -8.49 20.78
CA ALA A 242 8.62 -7.43 20.14
C ALA A 242 8.59 -7.51 18.61
N CYS A 243 8.67 -8.72 18.04
CA CYS A 243 8.53 -8.94 16.60
C CYS A 243 7.15 -8.53 16.09
N LEU A 244 6.06 -8.93 16.77
CA LEU A 244 4.70 -8.50 16.44
C LEU A 244 4.55 -6.98 16.47
N VAL A 245 4.98 -6.31 17.54
CA VAL A 245 4.91 -4.84 17.65
C VAL A 245 5.79 -4.15 16.60
N GLY A 246 6.93 -4.73 16.23
CA GLY A 246 7.77 -4.25 15.12
C GLY A 246 7.08 -4.36 13.75
N ILE A 247 6.39 -5.49 13.48
CA ILE A 247 5.57 -5.67 12.27
C ILE A 247 4.42 -4.66 12.25
N THR A 248 3.54 -4.71 13.26
CA THR A 248 2.23 -4.04 13.23
C THR A 248 2.33 -2.55 13.57
N GLY A 249 3.30 -2.15 14.39
CA GLY A 249 3.51 -0.78 14.87
C GLY A 249 4.59 0.01 14.15
N VAL A 250 5.43 -0.63 13.30
CA VAL A 250 6.49 0.08 12.56
C VAL A 250 6.48 -0.27 11.07
N LEU A 251 6.71 -1.54 10.72
CA LEU A 251 6.95 -1.93 9.33
C LEU A 251 5.71 -1.78 8.44
N ALA A 252 4.56 -2.31 8.86
CA ALA A 252 3.31 -2.18 8.12
C ALA A 252 2.83 -0.72 8.01
N PRO A 253 2.73 0.09 9.10
CA PRO A 253 2.42 1.52 9.00
C PRO A 253 3.36 2.31 8.07
N LEU A 254 4.68 2.08 8.16
CA LEU A 254 5.65 2.78 7.30
C LEU A 254 5.45 2.44 5.82
N LEU A 255 5.24 1.17 5.51
CA LEU A 255 4.96 0.67 4.16
C LEU A 255 3.65 1.26 3.63
N GLU A 256 2.55 1.04 4.34
CA GLU A 256 1.20 1.33 3.88
C GLU A 256 0.92 2.82 3.78
N GLU A 257 1.36 3.65 4.74
CA GLU A 257 1.20 5.10 4.60
C GLU A 257 2.07 5.66 3.47
N THR A 258 3.24 5.10 3.21
CA THR A 258 4.05 5.51 2.05
C THR A 258 3.36 5.14 0.73
N VAL A 259 2.76 3.95 0.63
CA VAL A 259 2.03 3.50 -0.57
C VAL A 259 0.72 4.30 -0.75
N PHE A 260 -0.19 4.26 0.22
CA PHE A 260 -1.56 4.75 0.07
C PHE A 260 -1.69 6.26 0.25
N ARG A 261 -0.91 6.89 1.14
CA ARG A 261 -1.00 8.34 1.43
C ARG A 261 0.10 9.10 0.70
N GLY A 262 1.35 8.70 0.92
CA GLY A 262 2.55 9.35 0.39
C GLY A 262 2.67 9.31 -1.14
N PHE A 263 2.41 8.16 -1.76
CA PHE A 263 2.40 8.03 -3.23
C PHE A 263 0.99 8.17 -3.83
N PHE A 264 0.07 7.26 -3.49
CA PHE A 264 -1.21 7.13 -4.20
C PHE A 264 -2.15 8.32 -3.98
N MET A 265 -2.50 8.65 -2.73
CA MET A 265 -3.40 9.78 -2.41
C MET A 265 -2.80 11.11 -2.87
N ALA A 266 -1.53 11.37 -2.54
CA ALA A 266 -0.84 12.59 -2.95
C ALA A 266 -0.90 12.78 -4.48
N SER A 267 -0.54 11.73 -5.24
CA SER A 267 -0.57 11.80 -6.70
C SER A 267 -1.98 12.02 -7.27
N LEU A 268 -3.01 11.36 -6.70
CA LEU A 268 -4.40 11.55 -7.15
C LEU A 268 -4.87 13.01 -7.06
N THR A 269 -4.32 13.82 -6.16
CA THR A 269 -4.72 15.24 -6.00
C THR A 269 -4.46 16.11 -7.24
N LYS A 270 -3.62 15.66 -8.18
CA LYS A 270 -3.41 16.30 -9.48
C LYS A 270 -4.67 16.32 -10.36
N TRP A 271 -5.55 15.30 -10.27
CA TRP A 271 -6.80 15.24 -11.06
C TRP A 271 -8.06 15.53 -10.23
N VAL A 272 -8.10 15.12 -8.96
CA VAL A 272 -9.29 15.29 -8.09
C VAL A 272 -9.02 16.19 -6.88
N PRO A 273 -10.02 16.88 -6.30
CA PRO A 273 -9.84 17.62 -5.06
C PRO A 273 -9.36 16.72 -3.91
N THR A 274 -8.56 17.26 -2.98
CA THR A 274 -7.95 16.49 -1.87
C THR A 274 -8.95 15.66 -1.06
N PRO A 275 -10.16 16.15 -0.69
CA PRO A 275 -11.17 15.30 -0.03
C PRO A 275 -11.62 14.08 -0.87
N VAL A 276 -11.65 14.20 -2.20
CA VAL A 276 -12.00 13.09 -3.11
C VAL A 276 -10.84 12.09 -3.19
N ALA A 277 -9.58 12.58 -3.23
CA ALA A 277 -8.40 11.72 -3.17
C ALA A 277 -8.32 10.93 -1.85
N VAL A 278 -8.68 11.56 -0.72
CA VAL A 278 -8.78 10.89 0.59
C VAL A 278 -9.81 9.75 0.55
N ILE A 279 -11.02 9.99 0.04
CA ILE A 279 -12.07 8.96 -0.04
C ILE A 279 -11.68 7.81 -0.98
N ILE A 280 -11.06 8.11 -2.14
CA ILE A 280 -10.57 7.08 -3.06
C ILE A 280 -9.43 6.26 -2.41
N SER A 281 -8.46 6.91 -1.75
CA SER A 281 -7.38 6.22 -1.05
C SER A 281 -7.90 5.36 0.10
N ALA A 282 -8.85 5.86 0.90
CA ALA A 282 -9.50 5.11 1.96
C ALA A 282 -10.25 3.86 1.45
N ALA A 283 -10.96 3.98 0.32
CA ALA A 283 -11.64 2.86 -0.30
C ALA A 283 -10.66 1.82 -0.87
N VAL A 284 -9.57 2.26 -1.52
CA VAL A 284 -8.54 1.36 -2.06
C VAL A 284 -7.74 0.67 -0.94
N PHE A 285 -7.45 1.37 0.15
CA PHE A 285 -6.87 0.83 1.38
C PHE A 285 -7.75 -0.29 1.97
N ALA A 286 -9.03 -0.01 2.19
CA ALA A 286 -9.98 -0.98 2.74
C ALA A 286 -10.27 -2.16 1.79
N LEU A 287 -10.26 -1.95 0.46
CA LEU A 287 -10.37 -3.04 -0.52
C LEU A 287 -9.10 -3.88 -0.59
N ALA A 288 -7.91 -3.30 -0.42
CA ALA A 288 -6.66 -4.05 -0.40
C ALA A 288 -6.57 -5.06 0.77
N HIS A 289 -7.41 -4.88 1.80
CA HIS A 289 -7.51 -5.81 2.93
C HIS A 289 -8.33 -7.09 2.63
N LEU A 290 -9.05 -7.19 1.50
CA LEU A 290 -9.86 -8.36 1.10
C LEU A 290 -10.77 -8.95 2.21
N THR A 291 -11.16 -8.14 3.19
CA THR A 291 -12.01 -8.52 4.33
C THR A 291 -13.33 -7.73 4.30
N PRO A 292 -14.35 -8.16 3.53
CA PRO A 292 -15.56 -7.36 3.30
C PRO A 292 -16.35 -6.95 4.55
N GLY A 293 -16.24 -7.69 5.66
CA GLY A 293 -16.86 -7.33 6.95
C GLY A 293 -16.11 -6.24 7.73
N GLU A 294 -14.81 -6.08 7.48
CA GLU A 294 -13.96 -5.04 8.08
C GLU A 294 -13.99 -3.74 7.26
N PHE A 295 -14.46 -3.80 6.01
CA PHE A 295 -14.44 -2.69 5.06
C PHE A 295 -14.95 -1.35 5.63
N PRO A 296 -16.07 -1.26 6.40
CA PRO A 296 -16.51 0.02 6.95
C PRO A 296 -15.52 0.58 7.99
N GLN A 297 -15.02 -0.27 8.90
CA GLN A 297 -14.04 0.07 9.92
C GLN A 297 -12.72 0.56 9.28
N LEU A 298 -12.20 -0.21 8.32
CA LEU A 298 -10.97 0.10 7.58
C LEU A 298 -11.10 1.32 6.67
N PHE A 299 -12.28 1.56 6.09
CA PHE A 299 -12.56 2.77 5.32
C PHE A 299 -12.57 4.01 6.20
N VAL A 300 -13.18 3.94 7.39
CA VAL A 300 -13.23 5.06 8.34
C VAL A 300 -11.85 5.36 8.93
N LEU A 301 -11.09 4.34 9.34
CA LEU A 301 -9.67 4.49 9.69
C LEU A 301 -8.90 5.09 8.51
N GLY A 302 -9.12 4.55 7.31
CA GLY A 302 -8.41 4.93 6.10
C GLY A 302 -8.64 6.38 5.69
N ALA A 303 -9.84 6.90 5.93
CA ALA A 303 -10.21 8.31 5.74
C ALA A 303 -9.60 9.20 6.83
N ALA A 304 -9.63 8.80 8.11
CA ALA A 304 -9.00 9.55 9.20
C ALA A 304 -7.48 9.73 8.97
N LEU A 305 -6.80 8.67 8.51
CA LEU A 305 -5.39 8.71 8.10
C LEU A 305 -5.17 9.71 6.95
N GLY A 306 -5.96 9.64 5.89
CA GLY A 306 -5.87 10.56 4.75
C GLY A 306 -6.14 12.03 5.10
N LEU A 307 -7.16 12.30 5.92
CA LEU A 307 -7.46 13.66 6.43
C LEU A 307 -6.31 14.20 7.29
N SER A 308 -5.70 13.36 8.14
CA SER A 308 -4.57 13.76 8.96
C SER A 308 -3.35 14.14 8.12
N TYR A 309 -3.08 13.40 7.04
CA TYR A 309 -1.97 13.69 6.13
C TYR A 309 -2.21 14.94 5.28
N ALA A 310 -3.44 15.13 4.79
CA ALA A 310 -3.84 16.36 4.10
C ALA A 310 -3.73 17.60 5.01
N GLN A 311 -4.02 17.48 6.31
CA GLN A 311 -3.90 18.61 7.24
C GLN A 311 -2.43 18.97 7.57
N THR A 312 -1.48 18.03 7.55
CA THR A 312 -0.10 18.26 8.00
C THR A 312 0.96 18.26 6.89
N HIS A 313 0.68 17.67 5.72
CA HIS A 313 1.66 17.35 4.67
C HIS A 313 2.91 16.60 5.22
N ASN A 314 2.72 15.72 6.21
CA ASN A 314 3.81 15.04 6.93
C ASN A 314 3.43 13.59 7.24
N LEU A 315 4.16 12.63 6.68
CA LEU A 315 3.85 11.19 6.78
C LEU A 315 3.94 10.65 8.22
N LEU A 316 4.69 11.32 9.09
CA LEU A 316 4.71 10.98 10.53
C LEU A 316 3.31 11.05 11.16
N THR A 317 2.40 11.88 10.65
CA THR A 317 1.03 12.01 11.18
C THR A 317 0.21 10.72 11.00
N PRO A 318 -0.07 10.24 9.76
CA PRO A 318 -0.80 8.99 9.58
C PRO A 318 -0.01 7.76 10.08
N ILE A 319 1.32 7.72 9.91
CA ILE A 319 2.14 6.59 10.41
C ILE A 319 1.95 6.44 11.93
N THR A 320 1.95 7.54 12.68
CA THR A 320 1.72 7.53 14.13
C THR A 320 0.32 7.03 14.48
N ILE A 321 -0.73 7.52 13.79
CA ILE A 321 -2.12 7.06 14.03
C ILE A 321 -2.25 5.55 13.74
N HIS A 322 -1.75 5.09 12.59
CA HIS A 322 -1.84 3.69 12.16
C HIS A 322 -1.03 2.78 13.10
N ALA A 323 0.18 3.19 13.48
CA ALA A 323 0.99 2.49 14.48
C ALA A 323 0.30 2.34 15.84
N PHE A 324 -0.34 3.42 16.35
CA PHE A 324 -1.09 3.36 17.60
C PHE A 324 -2.38 2.55 17.49
N TRP A 325 -3.07 2.57 16.34
CA TRP A 325 -4.24 1.73 16.10
C TRP A 325 -3.87 0.24 16.17
N ASN A 326 -2.92 -0.18 15.34
CA ASN A 326 -2.51 -1.58 15.24
C ASN A 326 -1.86 -2.09 16.55
N SER A 327 -0.93 -1.32 17.11
CA SER A 327 -0.26 -1.69 18.37
C SER A 327 -1.22 -1.63 19.56
N GLY A 328 -2.21 -0.73 19.54
CA GLY A 328 -3.20 -0.60 20.61
C GLY A 328 -4.01 -1.87 20.81
N VAL A 329 -4.42 -2.52 19.71
CA VAL A 329 -5.09 -3.83 19.77
C VAL A 329 -4.15 -4.89 20.36
N ILE A 330 -2.95 -5.06 19.79
CA ILE A 330 -1.99 -6.08 20.24
C ILE A 330 -1.61 -5.90 21.72
N LEU A 331 -1.38 -4.67 22.18
CA LEU A 331 -1.04 -4.36 23.57
C LEU A 331 -2.22 -4.54 24.53
N LEU A 332 -3.45 -4.21 24.12
CA LEU A 332 -4.65 -4.48 24.91
C LEU A 332 -4.87 -5.98 25.09
N LEU A 333 -4.74 -6.78 24.03
CA LEU A 333 -4.82 -8.23 24.10
C LEU A 333 -3.68 -8.80 24.98
N THR A 334 -2.44 -8.34 24.80
CA THR A 334 -1.31 -8.72 25.66
C THR A 334 -1.59 -8.43 27.13
N PHE A 335 -2.15 -7.25 27.45
CA PHE A 335 -2.52 -6.88 28.82
C PHE A 335 -3.60 -7.79 29.40
N LEU A 336 -4.69 -8.07 28.67
CA LEU A 336 -5.75 -8.96 29.11
C LEU A 336 -5.23 -10.39 29.38
N GLN A 337 -4.34 -10.89 28.52
CA GLN A 337 -3.71 -12.21 28.71
C GLN A 337 -2.80 -12.23 29.96
N LEU A 338 -2.06 -11.15 30.22
CA LEU A 338 -1.26 -10.96 31.44
C LEU A 338 -2.11 -10.78 32.71
N GLN A 339 -3.40 -10.45 32.60
CA GLN A 339 -4.36 -10.47 33.70
C GLN A 339 -5.08 -11.83 33.85
N GLY A 340 -4.77 -12.82 33.00
CA GLY A 340 -5.30 -14.19 33.10
C GLY A 340 -6.65 -14.44 32.43
N TYR A 341 -7.13 -13.54 31.57
CA TYR A 341 -8.34 -13.77 30.77
C TYR A 341 -8.05 -14.70 29.59
N ASP A 342 -8.91 -15.68 29.32
CA ASP A 342 -8.88 -16.41 28.04
C ASP A 342 -9.51 -15.54 26.94
N ILE A 343 -8.65 -15.02 26.06
CA ILE A 343 -9.05 -14.13 24.97
C ILE A 343 -9.85 -14.87 23.90
N LYS A 344 -9.73 -16.20 23.77
CA LYS A 344 -10.55 -16.98 22.85
C LYS A 344 -12.00 -17.03 23.33
N GLU A 345 -12.22 -17.19 24.63
CA GLU A 345 -13.56 -17.14 25.22
C GLU A 345 -14.18 -15.74 25.08
N LEU A 346 -13.41 -14.68 25.30
CA LEU A 346 -13.86 -13.29 25.07
C LEU A 346 -14.20 -13.00 23.59
N LEU A 347 -13.36 -13.44 22.65
CA LEU A 347 -13.59 -13.23 21.21
C LEU A 347 -14.69 -14.14 20.62
N GLN A 348 -15.07 -15.23 21.30
CA GLN A 348 -16.13 -16.15 20.85
C GLN A 348 -17.49 -15.90 21.51
N SER A 349 -17.58 -14.96 22.45
CA SER A 349 -18.81 -14.63 23.20
C SER A 349 -19.48 -13.30 22.79
N THR A 350 -19.04 -12.70 21.67
CA THR A 350 -19.52 -11.40 21.13
C THR A 350 -20.05 -11.52 19.70
#